data_AF-A0A8C5S234-F1
#
_entry.id   AF-A0A8C5S234-F1
#
_cell.length_a   1.000
_cell.length_b   1.000
_cell.length_c   1.000
_cell.angle_alpha   90.00
_cell.angle_beta   90.00
_cell.angle_gamma   90.00
#
_symmetry.space_group_name_H-M   'P 1'
#
loop_
_entity.id
_entity.type
_entity.pdbx_description
1 polymer ?
#
loop_
_entity_poly.entity_id
_entity_poly.type
_entity_poly.pdbx_seq_one_letter_code
_entity_poly.pdbx_strand_id
1 'polypeptide(L)'
;CYSSPLSLRLPVCDHICKRFFPFLVKQFSKNCNKTMHKEKEMLFKNMQGFTDPLGKLHLLEIGVGPDTNFQVYPSNSCMTYMDYNPNFQNFLLESMAQNTHLHIKNFVVASAENLPSVSNNSVDVVVCTLVLCSVNNLRAALKEILRVLKPGGAFYFMEHVAADRSTWTYFWQQVCDPTWRYVGDGCSLLKETWKDLENVGFSKLNLQHIIGPLFLSIVRPHVYGYAVK
;
A
#
# COMPACT_ATOMS: atom_id res chain seq x y z
N CYS A 1 11.42 9.58 -10.85
CA CYS A 1 11.43 10.82 -11.66
C CYS A 1 10.59 10.58 -12.91
N TYR A 2 9.51 11.35 -13.11
CA TYR A 2 8.67 11.23 -14.31
C TYR A 2 9.44 11.76 -15.53
N SER A 3 9.65 10.90 -16.53
CA SER A 3 10.01 11.28 -17.90
C SER A 3 9.04 10.55 -18.84
N SER A 4 7.89 11.16 -19.17
CA SER A 4 7.12 10.81 -20.37
C SER A 4 6.36 12.05 -20.87
N PRO A 5 6.19 12.21 -22.19
CA PRO A 5 6.39 13.49 -22.88
C PRO A 5 5.20 14.46 -22.89
N LEU A 6 4.18 14.26 -22.04
CA LEU A 6 2.89 14.97 -22.15
C LEU A 6 2.40 15.64 -20.87
N SER A 7 3.21 15.71 -19.81
CA SER A 7 2.86 16.49 -18.61
C SER A 7 3.68 17.76 -18.52
N LEU A 8 3.11 18.89 -18.93
CA LEU A 8 3.51 20.22 -18.46
C LEU A 8 3.21 20.31 -16.95
N ARG A 9 4.07 19.70 -16.13
CA ARG A 9 4.10 19.92 -14.68
C ARG A 9 4.66 21.32 -14.45
N LEU A 10 3.87 22.22 -13.85
CA LEU A 10 4.45 23.35 -13.13
C LEU A 10 5.07 22.78 -11.84
N PRO A 11 6.40 22.86 -11.64
CA PRO A 11 7.11 22.22 -10.51
C PRO A 11 6.57 22.62 -9.13
N VAL A 12 5.98 23.81 -9.05
CA VAL A 12 5.39 24.39 -7.85
C VAL A 12 4.17 23.59 -7.36
N CYS A 13 3.37 23.05 -8.28
CA CYS A 13 2.14 22.32 -7.93
C CYS A 13 2.45 20.95 -7.29
N ASP A 14 3.48 20.24 -7.79
CA ASP A 14 3.93 18.94 -7.24
C ASP A 14 4.49 19.10 -5.81
N HIS A 15 5.22 20.20 -5.55
CA HIS A 15 5.78 20.48 -4.23
C HIS A 15 4.71 20.92 -3.20
N ILE A 16 3.72 21.69 -3.64
CA ILE A 16 2.60 22.11 -2.78
C ILE A 16 1.71 20.89 -2.47
N CYS A 17 1.33 20.10 -3.49
CA CYS A 17 0.55 18.88 -3.31
C CYS A 17 1.22 17.92 -2.32
N LYS A 18 2.51 17.62 -2.46
CA LYS A 18 3.24 16.73 -1.53
C LYS A 18 3.28 17.20 -0.07
N ARG A 19 3.12 18.51 0.17
CA ARG A 19 3.14 19.11 1.51
C ARG A 19 1.75 19.22 2.14
N PHE A 20 0.71 19.49 1.34
CA PHE A 20 -0.67 19.61 1.82
C PHE A 20 -1.43 18.29 1.83
N PHE A 21 -1.14 17.40 0.88
CA PHE A 21 -1.79 16.09 0.76
C PHE A 21 -1.69 15.24 2.04
N PRO A 22 -0.52 15.14 2.72
CA PRO A 22 -0.44 14.34 3.95
C PRO A 22 -1.41 14.80 5.06
N PHE A 23 -1.66 16.12 5.17
CA PHE A 23 -2.59 16.67 6.16
C PHE A 23 -4.05 16.34 5.82
N LEU A 24 -4.43 16.48 4.54
CA LEU A 24 -5.76 16.13 4.06
C LEU A 24 -6.03 14.62 4.21
N VAL A 25 -5.06 13.78 3.84
CA VAL A 25 -5.15 12.33 4.03
C VAL A 25 -5.22 11.98 5.49
N LYS A 26 -4.50 12.65 6.40
CA LYS A 26 -4.57 12.33 7.84
C LYS A 26 -6.01 12.35 8.37
N GLN A 27 -6.82 13.33 7.95
CA GLN A 27 -8.20 13.43 8.42
C GLN A 27 -9.11 12.38 7.77
N PHE A 28 -8.99 12.14 6.47
CA PHE A 28 -9.79 11.13 5.76
C PHE A 28 -9.38 9.69 6.13
N SER A 29 -8.09 9.44 6.27
CA SER A 29 -7.49 8.14 6.59
C SER A 29 -7.92 7.64 7.96
N LYS A 30 -8.00 8.50 8.98
CA LYS A 30 -8.48 8.10 10.31
C LYS A 30 -9.88 7.49 10.27
N ASN A 31 -10.79 8.08 9.50
CA ASN A 31 -12.14 7.57 9.36
C ASN A 31 -12.15 6.28 8.52
N CYS A 32 -11.42 6.25 7.40
CA CYS A 32 -11.32 5.04 6.57
C CYS A 32 -10.74 3.86 7.36
N ASN A 33 -9.65 4.08 8.09
CA ASN A 33 -8.97 3.06 8.86
C ASN A 33 -9.83 2.54 10.02
N LYS A 34 -10.46 3.43 10.79
CA LYS A 34 -11.40 3.01 11.84
C LYS A 34 -12.50 2.12 11.27
N THR A 35 -12.96 2.43 10.07
CA THR A 35 -14.04 1.68 9.43
C THR A 35 -13.56 0.36 8.80
N MET A 36 -12.30 0.30 8.35
CA MET A 36 -11.68 -0.89 7.75
C MET A 36 -10.84 -1.73 8.75
N HIS A 37 -10.89 -1.40 10.04
CA HIS A 37 -10.05 -2.03 11.06
C HIS A 37 -10.30 -3.53 11.15
N LYS A 38 -11.57 -3.96 11.10
CA LYS A 38 -11.94 -5.37 11.20
C LYS A 38 -11.42 -6.18 10.01
N GLU A 39 -11.51 -5.61 8.81
CA GLU A 39 -11.00 -6.19 7.58
C GLU A 39 -9.47 -6.32 7.64
N LYS A 40 -8.78 -5.32 8.21
CA LYS A 40 -7.33 -5.37 8.46
C LYS A 40 -6.95 -6.42 9.49
N GLU A 41 -7.66 -6.51 10.61
CA GLU A 41 -7.43 -7.58 11.61
C GLU A 41 -7.58 -8.97 10.99
N MET A 42 -8.63 -9.18 10.19
CA MET A 42 -8.84 -10.45 9.48
C MET A 42 -7.74 -10.72 8.45
N LEU A 43 -7.34 -9.68 7.70
CA LEU A 43 -6.28 -9.77 6.69
C LEU A 43 -4.97 -10.24 7.32
N PHE A 44 -4.53 -9.61 8.41
CA PHE A 44 -3.22 -9.84 8.99
C PHE A 44 -3.20 -10.95 10.05
N LYS A 45 -4.35 -11.57 10.37
CA LYS A 45 -4.48 -12.62 11.40
C LYS A 45 -3.47 -13.77 11.25
N ASN A 46 -3.18 -14.18 10.02
CA ASN A 46 -2.30 -15.32 9.74
C ASN A 46 -0.82 -14.92 9.58
N MET A 47 -0.47 -13.64 9.76
CA MET A 47 0.88 -13.12 9.53
C MET A 47 1.93 -13.75 10.45
N GLN A 48 1.54 -14.15 11.67
CA GLN A 48 2.42 -14.83 12.62
C GLN A 48 3.00 -16.15 12.08
N GLY A 49 2.31 -16.79 11.12
CA GLY A 49 2.77 -18.03 10.48
C GLY A 49 4.02 -17.85 9.60
N PHE A 50 4.45 -16.61 9.34
CA PHE A 50 5.64 -16.30 8.54
C PHE A 50 6.84 -15.86 9.39
N THR A 51 6.76 -16.01 10.71
CA THR A 51 7.89 -15.70 11.61
C THR A 51 9.05 -16.65 11.37
N ASP A 52 10.26 -16.17 11.61
CA ASP A 52 11.46 -17.00 11.62
C ASP A 52 11.44 -18.00 12.81
N PRO A 53 12.38 -18.96 12.89
CA PRO A 53 12.44 -19.92 13.99
C PRO A 53 12.61 -19.31 15.40
N LEU A 54 13.00 -18.03 15.49
CA LEU A 54 13.13 -17.29 16.74
C LEU A 54 11.83 -16.51 17.07
N GLY A 55 10.78 -16.66 16.26
CA GLY A 55 9.52 -15.97 16.41
C GLY A 55 9.57 -14.50 15.99
N LYS A 56 10.62 -14.08 15.26
CA LYS A 56 10.78 -12.71 14.77
C LYS A 56 10.24 -12.60 13.35
N LEU A 57 9.52 -11.51 13.07
CA LEU A 57 8.97 -11.23 11.74
C LEU A 57 9.71 -10.07 11.09
N HIS A 58 10.38 -10.28 9.96
CA HIS A 58 10.94 -9.20 9.16
C HIS A 58 9.91 -8.69 8.16
N LEU A 59 9.35 -7.51 8.45
CA LEU A 59 8.28 -6.90 7.67
C LEU A 59 8.79 -5.67 6.90
N LEU A 60 8.45 -5.60 5.60
CA LEU A 60 8.58 -4.39 4.79
C LEU A 60 7.19 -3.81 4.51
N GLU A 61 6.90 -2.63 5.03
CA GLU A 61 5.70 -1.89 4.66
C GLU A 61 6.06 -0.83 3.63
N ILE A 62 5.42 -0.92 2.46
CA ILE A 62 5.55 0.04 1.37
C ILE A 62 4.33 0.95 1.42
N GLY A 63 4.54 2.26 1.40
CA GLY A 63 3.53 3.31 1.56
C GLY A 63 3.28 3.64 3.03
N VAL A 64 3.98 4.65 3.54
CA VAL A 64 3.72 5.22 4.86
C VAL A 64 2.54 6.18 4.76
N GLY A 65 1.35 5.66 5.03
CA GLY A 65 0.18 6.49 5.29
C GLY A 65 0.27 7.19 6.67
N PRO A 66 -0.54 8.23 6.89
CA PRO A 66 -0.66 8.88 8.21
C PRO A 66 -1.34 7.99 9.27
N ASP A 67 -1.81 6.81 8.88
CA ASP A 67 -2.48 5.85 9.73
C ASP A 67 -1.99 4.45 9.40
N THR A 68 -0.99 4.02 10.15
CA THR A 68 -0.21 2.83 9.86
C THR A 68 -0.86 1.57 10.44
N ASN A 69 -0.57 0.41 9.85
CA ASN A 69 -1.17 -0.87 10.23
C ASN A 69 -0.62 -1.46 11.55
N PHE A 70 -0.05 -0.62 12.44
CA PHE A 70 0.78 -1.08 13.57
C PHE A 70 0.00 -1.86 14.62
N GLN A 71 -1.24 -1.45 14.84
CA GLN A 71 -2.12 -2.04 15.84
C GLN A 71 -2.46 -3.51 15.54
N VAL A 72 -2.38 -3.91 14.27
CA VAL A 72 -2.77 -5.24 13.80
C VAL A 72 -1.58 -6.14 13.47
N TYR A 73 -0.36 -5.63 13.58
CA TYR A 73 0.85 -6.43 13.36
C TYR A 73 1.25 -7.23 14.61
N PRO A 74 1.84 -8.42 14.43
CA PRO A 74 2.34 -9.21 15.54
C PRO A 74 3.40 -8.48 16.37
N SER A 75 3.39 -8.73 17.68
CA SER A 75 4.52 -8.38 18.55
C SER A 75 5.81 -9.05 18.06
N ASN A 76 6.97 -8.46 18.35
CA ASN A 76 8.30 -8.88 17.85
C ASN A 76 8.50 -8.73 16.33
N SER A 77 7.71 -7.89 15.66
CA SER A 77 7.96 -7.53 14.27
C SER A 77 9.11 -6.53 14.15
N CYS A 78 10.07 -6.82 13.28
CA CYS A 78 11.16 -5.94 12.88
C CYS A 78 10.85 -5.33 11.52
N MET A 79 10.61 -4.02 11.54
CA MET A 79 9.96 -3.32 10.43
C MET A 79 10.92 -2.42 9.67
N THR A 80 10.88 -2.50 8.35
CA THR A 80 11.41 -1.49 7.45
C THR A 80 10.25 -0.79 6.78
N TYR A 81 10.23 0.53 6.82
CA TYR A 81 9.24 1.33 6.11
C TYR A 81 9.84 1.90 4.85
N MET A 82 8.99 2.00 3.85
CA MET A 82 9.33 2.70 2.63
C MET A 82 8.19 3.61 2.19
N ASP A 83 8.52 4.83 1.82
CA ASP A 83 7.60 5.72 1.12
C ASP A 83 8.36 6.54 0.08
N TYR A 84 7.68 6.92 -1.01
CA TYR A 84 8.30 7.75 -2.03
C TYR A 84 8.29 9.25 -1.65
N ASN A 85 7.43 9.65 -0.70
CA ASN A 85 7.27 10.99 -0.17
C ASN A 85 7.94 11.09 1.22
N PRO A 86 9.05 11.84 1.36
CA PRO A 86 9.78 11.95 2.61
C PRO A 86 9.00 12.62 3.75
N ASN A 87 7.92 13.37 3.43
CA ASN A 87 7.12 14.08 4.42
C ASN A 87 6.34 13.13 5.36
N PHE A 88 6.24 11.84 5.01
CA PHE A 88 5.58 10.85 5.85
C PHE A 88 6.40 10.39 7.06
N GLN A 89 7.69 10.70 7.11
CA GLN A 89 8.57 10.32 8.22
C GLN A 89 8.07 10.85 9.58
N ASN A 90 7.55 12.07 9.64
CA ASN A 90 7.04 12.64 10.90
C ASN A 90 5.79 11.90 11.40
N PHE A 91 4.88 11.52 10.50
CA PHE A 91 3.69 10.75 10.87
C PHE A 91 4.05 9.33 11.31
N LEU A 92 5.05 8.73 10.68
CA LEU A 92 5.62 7.47 11.13
C LEU A 92 6.06 7.58 12.59
N LEU A 93 6.93 8.56 12.91
CA LEU A 93 7.44 8.78 14.28
C LEU A 93 6.33 8.98 15.33
N GLU A 94 5.28 9.76 15.00
CA GLU A 94 4.10 9.93 15.86
C GLU A 94 3.41 8.59 16.14
N SER A 95 3.22 7.76 15.11
CA SER A 95 2.61 6.44 15.25
C SER A 95 3.50 5.47 16.02
N MET A 96 4.83 5.53 15.85
CA MET A 96 5.77 4.69 16.61
C MET A 96 5.66 4.92 18.11
N ALA A 97 5.53 6.19 18.54
CA ALA A 97 5.42 6.56 19.94
C ALA A 97 4.21 5.91 20.64
N GLN A 98 3.18 5.52 19.86
CA GLN A 98 1.96 4.90 20.35
C GLN A 98 1.97 3.36 20.24
N ASN A 99 2.95 2.77 19.55
CA ASN A 99 2.99 1.35 19.20
C ASN A 99 4.35 0.74 19.58
N THR A 100 4.63 0.67 20.89
CA THR A 100 5.93 0.25 21.45
C THR A 100 6.24 -1.24 21.30
N HIS A 101 5.28 -2.05 20.85
CA HIS A 101 5.45 -3.49 20.60
C HIS A 101 6.18 -3.82 19.29
N LEU A 102 6.45 -2.81 18.46
CA LEU A 102 7.12 -2.95 17.17
C LEU A 102 8.54 -2.41 17.21
N HIS A 103 9.45 -3.06 16.49
CA HIS A 103 10.84 -2.63 16.36
C HIS A 103 11.10 -2.09 14.96
N ILE A 104 11.19 -0.76 14.84
CA ILE A 104 11.38 -0.12 13.55
C ILE A 104 12.88 0.01 13.29
N LYS A 105 13.35 -0.69 12.26
CA LYS A 105 14.76 -0.77 11.89
C LYS A 105 15.19 0.41 11.02
N ASN A 106 14.37 0.77 10.03
CA ASN A 106 14.73 1.81 9.07
C ASN A 106 13.50 2.44 8.40
N PHE A 107 13.65 3.69 7.95
CA PHE A 107 12.74 4.36 7.02
C PHE A 107 13.53 4.70 5.75
N VAL A 108 13.04 4.25 4.60
CA VAL A 108 13.72 4.41 3.31
C VAL A 108 12.83 5.24 2.39
N VAL A 109 13.43 6.26 1.75
CA VAL A 109 12.73 7.03 0.73
C VAL A 109 12.99 6.41 -0.64
N ALA A 110 12.02 5.68 -1.18
CA ALA A 110 12.10 5.03 -2.48
C ALA A 110 10.69 4.69 -3.00
N SER A 111 10.56 4.44 -4.31
CA SER A 111 9.27 4.05 -4.89
C SER A 111 9.12 2.54 -4.93
N ALA A 112 7.88 2.05 -4.89
CA ALA A 112 7.58 0.61 -4.88
C ALA A 112 8.17 -0.12 -6.10
N GLU A 113 8.32 0.57 -7.23
CA GLU A 113 8.87 0.04 -8.48
C GLU A 113 10.39 -0.19 -8.45
N ASN A 114 11.10 0.32 -7.44
CA ASN A 114 12.54 0.12 -7.29
C ASN A 114 12.96 0.23 -5.81
N LEU A 115 13.34 -0.89 -5.20
CA LEU A 115 13.69 -1.03 -3.79
C LEU A 115 15.21 -1.29 -3.62
N PRO A 116 16.10 -0.35 -4.01
CA PRO A 116 17.54 -0.61 -4.09
C PRO A 116 18.19 -0.93 -2.74
N SER A 117 17.64 -0.38 -1.65
CA SER A 117 18.14 -0.57 -0.28
C SER A 117 17.66 -1.86 0.39
N VAL A 118 16.83 -2.66 -0.29
CA VAL A 118 16.29 -3.92 0.23
C VAL A 118 16.89 -5.09 -0.53
N SER A 119 17.53 -6.01 0.20
CA SER A 119 18.21 -7.16 -0.38
C SER A 119 17.22 -8.20 -0.93
N ASN A 120 17.67 -8.99 -1.91
CA ASN A 120 16.91 -10.14 -2.41
C ASN A 120 16.62 -11.13 -1.28
N ASN A 121 15.45 -11.75 -1.27
CA ASN A 121 15.09 -12.81 -0.31
C ASN A 121 15.40 -12.45 1.15
N SER A 122 15.08 -11.23 1.57
CA SER A 122 15.51 -10.69 2.87
C SER A 122 14.36 -10.42 3.84
N VAL A 123 13.12 -10.35 3.34
CA VAL A 123 11.94 -10.06 4.16
C VAL A 123 10.98 -11.25 4.18
N ASP A 124 10.37 -11.50 5.34
CA ASP A 124 9.38 -12.56 5.53
C ASP A 124 8.03 -12.12 4.97
N VAL A 125 7.67 -10.86 5.21
CA VAL A 125 6.40 -10.28 4.81
C VAL A 125 6.59 -8.91 4.17
N VAL A 126 5.86 -8.67 3.07
CA VAL A 126 5.67 -7.34 2.49
C VAL A 126 4.22 -6.93 2.64
N VAL A 127 3.96 -5.67 3.00
CA VAL A 127 2.60 -5.12 3.11
C VAL A 127 2.47 -3.89 2.20
N CYS A 128 1.40 -3.85 1.41
CA CYS A 128 0.94 -2.66 0.70
C CYS A 128 -0.53 -2.39 1.05
N THR A 129 -0.85 -1.18 1.52
CA THR A 129 -2.24 -0.77 1.73
C THR A 129 -2.50 0.57 1.06
N LEU A 130 -3.32 0.58 0.01
CA LEU A 130 -3.65 1.75 -0.82
C LEU A 130 -2.43 2.39 -1.50
N VAL A 131 -1.55 1.56 -2.06
CA VAL A 131 -0.28 1.99 -2.67
C VAL A 131 -0.22 1.61 -4.15
N LEU A 132 -0.55 0.37 -4.47
CA LEU A 132 -0.45 -0.16 -5.83
C LEU A 132 -1.43 0.52 -6.81
N CYS A 133 -2.52 1.09 -6.30
CA CYS A 133 -3.39 1.95 -7.10
C CYS A 133 -2.68 3.24 -7.60
N SER A 134 -1.58 3.66 -6.96
CA SER A 134 -0.87 4.92 -7.23
C SER A 134 0.48 4.74 -7.93
N VAL A 135 1.02 3.52 -8.00
CA VAL A 135 2.30 3.26 -8.69
C VAL A 135 2.16 3.43 -10.20
N ASN A 136 3.22 3.84 -10.88
CA ASN A 136 3.20 4.01 -12.34
C ASN A 136 3.26 2.66 -13.04
N ASN A 137 4.16 1.79 -12.58
CA ASN A 137 4.38 0.47 -13.17
C ASN A 137 4.11 -0.61 -12.12
N LEU A 138 2.85 -1.08 -12.10
CA LEU A 138 2.40 -2.10 -11.17
C LEU A 138 3.21 -3.39 -11.30
N ARG A 139 3.51 -3.82 -12.53
CA ARG A 139 4.32 -5.01 -12.77
C ARG A 139 5.75 -4.87 -12.25
N ALA A 140 6.35 -3.69 -12.32
CA ALA A 140 7.67 -3.43 -11.75
C ALA A 140 7.63 -3.49 -10.21
N ALA A 141 6.61 -2.88 -9.59
CA ALA A 141 6.42 -2.96 -8.14
C ALA A 141 6.25 -4.40 -7.65
N LEU A 142 5.39 -5.18 -8.32
CA LEU A 142 5.17 -6.59 -7.96
C LEU A 142 6.41 -7.46 -8.18
N LYS A 143 7.24 -7.16 -9.19
CA LYS A 143 8.54 -7.83 -9.36
C LYS A 143 9.51 -7.52 -8.22
N GLU A 144 9.56 -6.28 -7.77
CA GLU A 144 10.38 -5.91 -6.61
C GLU A 144 9.89 -6.57 -5.33
N ILE A 145 8.58 -6.61 -5.11
CA ILE A 145 7.95 -7.32 -3.99
C ILE A 145 8.36 -8.81 -3.99
N LEU A 146 8.23 -9.47 -5.15
CA LEU A 146 8.72 -10.85 -5.31
C LEU A 146 10.22 -10.95 -5.05
N ARG A 147 11.04 -10.03 -5.56
CA ARG A 147 12.50 -10.07 -5.40
C ARG A 147 12.92 -10.03 -3.93
N VAL A 148 12.32 -9.13 -3.15
CA VAL A 148 12.71 -8.91 -1.75
C VAL A 148 12.18 -10.01 -0.82
N LEU A 149 11.02 -10.60 -1.12
CA LEU A 149 10.45 -11.69 -0.33
C LEU A 149 11.36 -12.92 -0.30
N LYS A 150 11.55 -13.51 0.87
CA LYS A 150 12.14 -14.85 1.02
C LYS A 150 11.26 -15.89 0.30
N PRO A 151 11.84 -17.02 -0.18
CA PRO A 151 11.04 -18.18 -0.55
C PRO A 151 10.12 -18.60 0.60
N GLY A 152 8.83 -18.79 0.34
CA GLY A 152 7.81 -19.04 1.36
C GLY A 152 7.30 -17.80 2.11
N GLY A 153 7.87 -16.62 1.84
CA GLY A 153 7.40 -15.35 2.39
C GLY A 153 6.08 -14.89 1.76
N ALA A 154 5.38 -13.97 2.42
CA ALA A 154 4.05 -13.52 2.00
C ALA A 154 3.96 -12.03 1.67
N PHE A 155 3.22 -11.73 0.62
CA PHE A 155 2.79 -10.38 0.27
C PHE A 155 1.34 -10.17 0.70
N TYR A 156 1.09 -9.22 1.60
CA TYR A 156 -0.26 -8.81 2.00
C TYR A 156 -0.63 -7.50 1.31
N PHE A 157 -1.86 -7.44 0.81
CA PHE A 157 -2.36 -6.27 0.10
C PHE A 157 -3.79 -5.91 0.51
N MET A 158 -4.08 -4.62 0.48
CA MET A 158 -5.43 -4.05 0.51
C MET A 158 -5.44 -2.81 -0.37
N GLU A 159 -6.10 -2.89 -1.52
CA GLU A 159 -5.99 -1.89 -2.58
C GLU A 159 -7.36 -1.44 -3.04
N HIS A 160 -7.48 -0.14 -3.31
CA HIS A 160 -8.58 0.39 -4.10
C HIS A 160 -8.48 -0.17 -5.53
N VAL A 161 -9.62 -0.50 -6.13
CA VAL A 161 -9.66 -0.99 -7.50
C VAL A 161 -10.86 -0.47 -8.30
N ALA A 162 -10.81 -0.70 -9.61
CA ALA A 162 -11.95 -0.47 -10.49
C ALA A 162 -13.16 -1.32 -10.05
N ALA A 163 -14.35 -0.72 -10.09
CA ALA A 163 -15.61 -1.42 -9.98
C ALA A 163 -15.85 -2.30 -11.21
N ASP A 164 -16.84 -3.19 -11.11
CA ASP A 164 -17.29 -3.96 -12.26
C ASP A 164 -17.77 -3.03 -13.39
N ARG A 165 -17.36 -3.34 -14.62
CA ARG A 165 -17.57 -2.51 -15.81
C ARG A 165 -19.05 -2.29 -16.14
N SER A 166 -19.95 -3.15 -15.67
CA SER A 166 -21.39 -3.00 -15.87
C SER A 166 -22.05 -2.08 -14.83
N THR A 167 -21.29 -1.50 -13.90
CA THR A 167 -21.84 -0.70 -12.79
C THR A 167 -21.75 0.80 -13.05
N TRP A 168 -22.71 1.54 -12.47
CA TRP A 168 -22.64 3.01 -12.40
C TRP A 168 -21.39 3.51 -11.67
N THR A 169 -20.90 2.75 -10.69
CA THR A 169 -19.66 3.08 -9.99
C THR A 169 -18.49 3.14 -10.96
N TYR A 170 -18.35 2.17 -11.87
CA TYR A 170 -17.28 2.18 -12.86
C TYR A 170 -17.39 3.36 -13.83
N PHE A 171 -18.60 3.67 -14.28
CA PHE A 171 -18.85 4.86 -15.10
C PHE A 171 -18.33 6.14 -14.40
N TRP A 172 -18.69 6.35 -13.13
CA TRP A 172 -18.21 7.51 -12.38
C TRP A 172 -16.72 7.46 -12.08
N GLN A 173 -16.14 6.28 -11.88
CA GLN A 173 -14.69 6.14 -11.78
C GLN A 173 -14.02 6.64 -13.07
N GLN A 174 -14.54 6.32 -14.27
CA GLN A 174 -13.98 6.80 -15.53
C GLN A 174 -14.03 8.32 -15.64
N VAL A 175 -15.16 8.92 -15.24
CA VAL A 175 -15.35 10.38 -15.27
C VAL A 175 -14.41 11.09 -14.28
N CYS A 176 -14.24 10.53 -13.09
CA CYS A 176 -13.46 11.15 -12.02
C CYS A 176 -11.96 10.82 -12.06
N ASP A 177 -11.54 9.73 -12.70
CA ASP A 177 -10.14 9.24 -12.68
C ASP A 177 -9.09 10.29 -13.09
N PRO A 178 -9.28 11.12 -14.14
CA PRO A 178 -8.31 12.15 -14.48
C PRO A 178 -8.07 13.16 -13.37
N THR A 179 -9.12 13.69 -12.75
CA THR A 179 -9.00 14.65 -11.64
C THR A 179 -8.55 13.97 -10.35
N TRP A 180 -9.01 12.74 -10.13
CA TRP A 180 -8.64 11.93 -8.97
C TRP A 180 -7.15 11.67 -8.88
N ARG A 181 -6.47 11.39 -10.01
CA ARG A 181 -5.00 11.22 -10.02
C ARG A 181 -4.24 12.42 -9.44
N TYR A 182 -4.80 13.63 -9.55
CA TYR A 182 -4.17 14.84 -8.99
C TYR A 182 -4.46 15.03 -7.50
N VAL A 183 -5.68 14.73 -7.05
CA VAL A 183 -6.10 14.96 -5.65
C VAL A 183 -5.90 13.75 -4.74
N GLY A 184 -5.76 12.55 -5.32
CA GLY A 184 -5.54 11.26 -4.66
C GLY A 184 -4.11 10.76 -4.78
N ASP A 185 -3.14 11.68 -4.96
CA ASP A 185 -1.70 11.39 -4.96
C ASP A 185 -1.26 10.28 -5.92
N GLY A 186 -1.76 10.38 -7.15
CA GLY A 186 -1.46 9.44 -8.22
C GLY A 186 -2.37 8.21 -8.27
N CYS A 187 -3.27 8.02 -7.29
CA CYS A 187 -4.25 6.94 -7.30
C CYS A 187 -5.07 6.97 -8.59
N SER A 188 -5.15 5.83 -9.28
CA SER A 188 -6.03 5.65 -10.43
C SER A 188 -7.26 4.86 -10.04
N LEU A 189 -8.44 5.43 -10.27
CA LEU A 189 -9.72 4.80 -9.97
C LEU A 189 -10.02 3.59 -10.87
N LEU A 190 -9.32 3.51 -12.00
CA LEU A 190 -9.49 2.47 -13.02
C LEU A 190 -8.50 1.32 -12.89
N LYS A 191 -7.69 1.29 -11.82
CA LYS A 191 -6.68 0.25 -11.63
C LYS A 191 -7.35 -1.11 -11.37
N GLU A 192 -7.02 -2.11 -12.18
CA GLU A 192 -7.50 -3.49 -12.02
C GLU A 192 -6.39 -4.36 -11.38
N THR A 193 -5.87 -3.96 -10.22
CA THR A 193 -4.66 -4.53 -9.56
C THR A 193 -4.69 -6.05 -9.43
N TRP A 194 -5.87 -6.64 -9.24
CA TRP A 194 -6.07 -8.08 -9.13
C TRP A 194 -5.57 -8.85 -10.36
N LYS A 195 -5.70 -8.28 -11.56
CA LYS A 195 -5.25 -8.92 -12.80
C LYS A 195 -3.74 -9.11 -12.81
N ASP A 196 -2.99 -8.11 -12.37
CA ASP A 196 -1.54 -8.23 -12.27
C ASP A 196 -1.14 -9.20 -11.14
N LEU A 197 -1.87 -9.22 -10.01
CA LEU A 197 -1.63 -10.15 -8.91
C LEU A 197 -1.83 -11.61 -9.31
N GLU A 198 -2.84 -11.91 -10.12
CA GLU A 198 -3.09 -13.25 -10.66
C GLU A 198 -1.98 -13.75 -11.59
N ASN A 199 -1.25 -12.82 -12.22
CA ASN A 199 -0.22 -13.14 -13.22
C ASN A 199 1.21 -13.04 -12.69
N VAL A 200 1.41 -12.49 -11.49
CA VAL A 200 2.75 -12.20 -10.96
C VAL A 200 3.33 -13.37 -10.16
N GLY A 201 3.54 -14.51 -10.79
CA GLY A 201 4.47 -15.57 -10.36
C GLY A 201 4.44 -16.08 -8.91
N PHE A 202 3.43 -15.74 -8.10
CA PHE A 202 3.27 -16.22 -6.73
C PHE A 202 2.82 -17.69 -6.77
N SER A 203 3.33 -18.51 -5.84
CA SER A 203 2.94 -19.91 -5.73
C SER A 203 1.52 -20.11 -5.18
N LYS A 204 1.02 -19.12 -4.43
CA LYS A 204 -0.36 -19.10 -3.91
C LYS A 204 -0.89 -17.67 -3.93
N LEU A 205 -2.16 -17.51 -4.30
CA LEU A 205 -2.89 -16.25 -4.20
C LEU A 205 -4.23 -16.48 -3.48
N ASN A 206 -4.45 -15.78 -2.38
CA ASN A 206 -5.74 -15.64 -1.73
C ASN A 206 -6.19 -14.18 -1.91
N LEU A 207 -7.19 -13.97 -2.74
CA LEU A 207 -7.69 -12.65 -3.11
C LEU A 207 -9.21 -12.60 -2.92
N GLN A 208 -9.70 -11.52 -2.34
CA GLN A 208 -11.13 -11.27 -2.17
C GLN A 208 -11.47 -9.85 -2.61
N HIS A 209 -12.59 -9.72 -3.30
CA HIS A 209 -13.20 -8.43 -3.59
C HIS A 209 -14.12 -8.03 -2.44
N ILE A 210 -13.98 -6.80 -1.97
CA ILE A 210 -14.85 -6.22 -0.94
C ILE A 210 -15.34 -4.84 -1.37
N ILE A 211 -16.46 -4.44 -0.79
CA ILE A 211 -16.96 -3.07 -0.88
C ILE A 211 -16.64 -2.41 0.46
N GLY A 212 -15.61 -1.57 0.45
CA GLY A 212 -15.17 -0.82 1.62
C GLY A 212 -16.27 0.13 2.10
N PRO A 213 -16.42 0.32 3.42
CA PRO A 213 -17.44 1.18 4.02
C PRO A 213 -17.08 2.68 3.93
N LEU A 214 -16.61 3.12 2.76
CA LEU A 214 -16.17 4.50 2.51
C LEU A 214 -17.35 5.39 2.09
N PHE A 215 -17.27 6.69 2.38
CA PHE A 215 -18.33 7.63 2.04
C PHE A 215 -18.52 7.77 0.52
N LEU A 216 -17.41 7.90 -0.22
CA LEU A 216 -17.43 8.09 -1.67
C LEU A 216 -17.54 6.75 -2.41
N SER A 217 -18.63 6.55 -3.16
CA SER A 217 -18.89 5.29 -3.88
C SER A 217 -17.79 4.88 -4.86
N ILE A 218 -17.12 5.85 -5.52
CA ILE A 218 -16.06 5.60 -6.51
C ILE A 218 -14.80 4.96 -5.91
N VAL A 219 -14.59 5.06 -4.59
CA VAL A 219 -13.44 4.46 -3.91
C VAL A 219 -13.81 3.26 -3.05
N ARG A 220 -15.08 2.85 -3.02
CA ARG A 220 -15.49 1.66 -2.25
C ARG A 220 -14.97 0.32 -2.78
N PRO A 221 -14.82 0.08 -4.09
CA PRO A 221 -14.35 -1.23 -4.55
C PRO A 221 -12.89 -1.43 -4.13
N HIS A 222 -12.64 -2.53 -3.43
CA HIS A 222 -11.30 -2.93 -3.01
C HIS A 222 -11.06 -4.40 -3.31
N VAL A 223 -9.78 -4.74 -3.39
CA VAL A 223 -9.30 -6.11 -3.21
C VAL A 223 -8.41 -6.19 -2.01
N TYR A 224 -8.49 -7.30 -1.30
CA TYR A 224 -7.58 -7.56 -0.19
C TYR A 224 -7.27 -9.05 -0.10
N GLY A 225 -6.14 -9.37 0.51
CA GLY A 225 -5.69 -10.74 0.66
C GLY A 225 -4.18 -10.86 0.74
N TYR A 226 -3.69 -12.06 0.48
CA TYR A 226 -2.26 -12.33 0.52
C TYR A 226 -1.83 -13.29 -0.59
N ALA A 227 -0.57 -13.16 -1.00
CA ALA A 227 0.09 -14.07 -1.92
C ALA A 227 1.36 -14.64 -1.26
N VAL A 228 1.77 -15.84 -1.65
CA VAL A 228 2.99 -16.50 -1.15
C VAL A 228 3.97 -16.64 -2.30
N LYS A 229 5.24 -16.33 -2.03
CA LYS A 229 6.34 -16.57 -2.98
C LYS A 229 6.71 -18.05 -2.99
#